data_AF-A0AAW5L9E5-F1
#
_entry.id   AF-A0AAW5L9E5-F1
#
_cell.length_a   1.000
_cell.length_b   1.000
_cell.length_c   1.000
_cell.angle_alpha   90.00
_cell.angle_beta   90.00
_cell.angle_gamma   90.00
#
_symmetry.space_group_name_H-M   'P 1'
#
loop_
_entity.id
_entity.type
_entity.pdbx_description
1 polymer ?
#
loop_
_entity_poly.entity_id
_entity_poly.type
_entity_poly.pdbx_seq_one_letter_code
_entity_poly.pdbx_strand_id
1 'polypeptide(L)'
;MQAIHYRYSESELKAILSTLEIIVDTREQKNQHVLDYFHKKKVSLKIRGMKTCDYSAMIPKNLEMGLTRDIYLTAGVERKNGVDELVESIKDRTRFENEL
;
A
#
# COMPACT_ATOMS: atom_id res chain seq x y z
N MET A 1 -23.81 28.15 10.35
CA MET A 1 -23.86 26.69 10.10
C MET A 1 -22.90 26.03 11.06
N GLN A 2 -23.39 25.22 12.01
CA GLN A 2 -22.52 24.34 12.78
C GLN A 2 -21.96 23.29 11.81
N ALA A 3 -20.63 23.14 11.78
CA ALA A 3 -20.01 22.08 11.00
C ALA A 3 -20.46 20.74 11.60
N ILE A 4 -20.96 19.83 10.77
CA ILE A 4 -21.22 18.45 11.21
C ILE A 4 -19.85 17.79 11.40
N HIS A 5 -19.51 17.48 12.65
CA HIS A 5 -18.27 16.79 12.99
C HIS A 5 -18.49 15.28 12.86
N TYR A 6 -18.05 14.70 11.75
CA TYR A 6 -18.01 13.25 11.58
C TYR A 6 -16.78 12.68 12.29
N ARG A 7 -16.99 11.67 13.13
CA ARG A 7 -15.93 10.95 13.81
C ARG A 7 -16.27 9.47 13.86
N TYR A 8 -15.30 8.64 13.47
CA TYR A 8 -15.37 7.20 13.73
C TYR A 8 -14.98 6.91 15.16
N SER A 9 -15.72 6.01 15.79
CA SER A 9 -15.33 5.33 17.02
C SER A 9 -14.11 4.43 16.78
N GLU A 10 -13.42 4.03 17.85
CA GLU A 10 -12.27 3.13 17.73
C GLU A 10 -12.65 1.76 17.16
N SER A 11 -13.86 1.26 17.47
CA SER A 11 -14.36 -0.01 16.91
C SER A 11 -14.61 0.10 15.40
N GLU A 12 -15.18 1.21 14.95
CA GLU A 12 -15.36 1.47 13.52
C GLU A 12 -14.02 1.62 12.81
N LEU A 13 -13.06 2.35 13.39
CA LEU A 13 -11.71 2.46 12.83
C LEU A 13 -11.05 1.09 12.69
N LYS A 14 -11.14 0.22 13.72
CA LYS A 14 -10.60 -1.15 13.64
C LYS A 14 -11.29 -1.98 12.55
N ALA A 15 -12.61 -1.85 12.41
CA ALA A 15 -13.38 -2.55 11.39
C ALA A 15 -13.06 -2.04 9.97
N ILE A 16 -12.83 -0.74 9.80
CA ILE A 16 -12.37 -0.17 8.54
C ILE A 16 -10.97 -0.69 8.21
N LEU A 17 -10.04 -0.62 9.18
CA LEU A 17 -8.65 -1.03 8.98
C LEU A 17 -8.50 -2.53 8.68
N SER A 18 -9.41 -3.39 9.17
CA SER A 18 -9.39 -4.82 8.85
C SER A 18 -9.77 -5.12 7.39
N THR A 19 -10.37 -4.16 6.67
CA THR A 19 -10.67 -4.27 5.23
C THR A 19 -9.53 -3.82 4.32
N LEU A 20 -8.43 -3.34 4.91
CA LEU A 20 -7.28 -2.85 4.14
C LEU A 20 -6.71 -3.93 3.22
N GLU A 21 -6.50 -3.55 1.96
CA GLU A 21 -5.90 -4.40 0.94
C GLU A 21 -4.51 -3.87 0.59
N ILE A 22 -3.53 -4.78 0.50
CA ILE A 22 -2.20 -4.45 0.01
C ILE A 22 -2.25 -4.29 -1.51
N ILE A 23 -1.62 -3.25 -2.03
CA ILE A 23 -1.43 -3.08 -3.47
C ILE A 23 -0.01 -3.52 -3.80
N VAL A 24 0.13 -4.38 -4.80
CA VAL A 24 1.42 -4.84 -5.34
C VAL A 24 1.59 -4.27 -6.73
N ASP A 25 2.73 -3.62 -6.97
CA ASP A 25 3.06 -3.07 -8.29
C ASP A 25 3.23 -4.20 -9.32
N THR A 26 2.72 -3.98 -10.53
CA THR A 26 2.82 -4.96 -11.62
C THR A 26 4.25 -5.23 -12.10
N ARG A 27 5.19 -4.32 -11.83
CA ARG A 27 6.61 -4.42 -12.25
C ARG A 27 7.44 -5.25 -11.27
N GLU A 28 6.94 -5.50 -10.06
CA GLU A 28 7.65 -6.25 -9.03
C GLU A 28 7.56 -7.77 -9.30
N GLN A 29 8.62 -8.33 -9.90
CA GLN A 29 8.63 -9.71 -10.42
C GLN A 29 9.26 -10.75 -9.48
N LYS A 30 10.15 -10.33 -8.58
CA LYS A 30 10.92 -11.23 -7.69
C LYS A 30 10.40 -11.20 -6.25
N ASN A 31 9.08 -11.31 -6.09
CA ASN A 31 8.39 -11.18 -4.80
C ASN A 31 7.58 -12.40 -4.36
N GLN A 32 7.72 -13.56 -5.01
CA GLN A 32 6.90 -14.74 -4.69
C GLN A 32 6.91 -15.07 -3.19
N HIS A 33 8.07 -15.02 -2.53
CA HIS A 33 8.20 -15.23 -1.08
C HIS A 33 7.37 -14.24 -0.22
N VAL A 34 7.19 -13.00 -0.69
CA VAL A 34 6.34 -11.99 -0.04
C VAL A 34 4.87 -12.31 -0.28
N LEU A 35 4.49 -12.64 -1.52
CA LEU A 35 3.12 -13.03 -1.86
C LEU A 35 2.70 -14.29 -1.08
N ASP A 36 3.56 -15.29 -0.99
CA ASP A 36 3.34 -16.51 -0.22
C ASP A 36 3.12 -16.20 1.27
N TYR A 37 3.87 -15.24 1.81
CA TYR A 37 3.68 -14.78 3.18
C TYR A 37 2.31 -14.11 3.37
N PHE A 38 1.90 -13.22 2.45
CA PHE A 38 0.58 -12.59 2.50
C PHE A 38 -0.54 -13.63 2.39
N HIS A 39 -0.42 -14.60 1.49
CA HIS A 39 -1.38 -15.71 1.38
C HIS A 39 -1.46 -16.54 2.65
N LYS A 40 -0.31 -16.91 3.25
CA LYS A 40 -0.25 -17.64 4.52
C LYS A 40 -0.92 -16.87 5.66
N LYS A 41 -0.81 -15.54 5.66
CA LYS A 41 -1.42 -14.65 6.66
C LYS A 41 -2.85 -14.23 6.30
N LYS A 42 -3.38 -14.67 5.16
CA LYS A 42 -4.71 -14.28 4.64
C LYS A 42 -4.86 -12.77 4.51
N VAL A 43 -3.79 -12.09 4.11
CA VAL A 43 -3.79 -10.66 3.81
C VAL A 43 -4.37 -10.46 2.41
N SER A 44 -5.41 -9.65 2.31
CA SER A 44 -6.00 -9.26 1.02
C SER A 44 -5.00 -8.44 0.21
N LEU A 45 -4.85 -8.77 -1.06
CA LEU A 45 -3.95 -8.07 -1.96
C LEU A 45 -4.56 -7.86 -3.34
N LYS A 46 -4.09 -6.82 -4.03
CA LYS A 46 -4.48 -6.45 -5.37
C LYS A 46 -3.24 -6.09 -6.19
N ILE A 47 -3.13 -6.66 -7.38
CA ILE A 47 -2.05 -6.31 -8.32
C ILE A 47 -2.52 -5.12 -9.15
N ARG A 48 -1.72 -4.04 -9.18
CA ARG A 48 -2.04 -2.82 -9.93
C ARG A 48 -0.75 -2.09 -10.30
N GLY A 49 -0.68 -1.56 -11.52
CA GLY A 49 0.41 -0.68 -11.90
C GLY A 49 0.38 0.62 -11.09
N MET A 50 1.48 0.90 -10.38
CA MET A 50 1.75 2.14 -9.68
C MET A 50 2.88 2.88 -10.41
N LYS A 51 2.98 4.19 -10.20
CA LYS A 51 4.09 4.98 -10.77
C LYS A 51 5.34 4.90 -9.88
N THR A 52 5.12 4.77 -8.58
CA THR A 52 6.12 4.82 -7.51
C THR A 52 5.82 3.71 -6.51
N CYS A 53 6.86 3.22 -5.83
CA CYS A 53 6.80 2.13 -4.85
C CYS A 53 6.46 0.76 -5.45
N ASP A 54 6.90 -0.30 -4.79
CA ASP A 54 6.57 -1.69 -5.13
C ASP A 54 5.31 -2.19 -4.40
N TYR A 55 5.07 -1.65 -3.19
CA TYR A 55 3.90 -1.97 -2.40
C TYR A 55 3.24 -0.71 -1.85
N SER A 56 1.92 -0.74 -1.71
CA SER A 56 1.15 0.27 -0.99
C SER A 56 -0.07 -0.41 -0.37
N ALA A 57 -1.06 0.37 0.06
CA ALA A 57 -2.31 -0.15 0.56
C ALA A 57 -3.48 0.75 0.20
N MET A 58 -4.68 0.18 0.29
CA MET A 58 -5.92 0.91 0.14
C MET A 58 -7.00 0.36 1.06
N ILE A 59 -7.98 1.22 1.39
CA ILE A 59 -9.20 0.84 2.08
C ILE A 59 -10.33 0.85 1.05
N PRO A 60 -11.06 -0.27 0.86
CA PRO A 60 -12.08 -0.38 -0.17
C PRO A 60 -13.26 0.53 0.14
N LYS A 61 -13.98 0.94 -0.91
CA LYS A 61 -15.28 1.58 -0.77
C LYS A 61 -16.20 0.75 0.14
N ASN A 62 -16.79 1.40 1.13
CA ASN A 62 -17.78 0.82 2.03
C ASN A 62 -18.83 1.86 2.40
N LEU A 63 -20.00 1.77 1.77
CA LEU A 63 -21.08 2.75 1.95
C LEU A 63 -21.70 2.70 3.35
N GLU A 64 -21.75 1.52 3.98
CA GLU A 64 -22.29 1.36 5.34
C GLU A 64 -21.43 2.11 6.37
N MET A 65 -20.12 2.18 6.13
CA MET A 65 -19.16 2.92 6.94
C MET A 65 -18.93 4.36 6.42
N GLY A 66 -19.72 4.85 5.47
CA GLY A 66 -19.59 6.22 4.93
C GLY A 66 -18.41 6.44 3.97
N LEU A 67 -17.71 5.37 3.58
CA LEU A 67 -16.61 5.41 2.61
C LEU A 67 -17.17 5.31 1.18
N THR A 68 -17.29 6.44 0.51
CA THR A 68 -17.95 6.52 -0.82
C THR A 68 -17.07 6.09 -1.99
N ARG A 69 -15.76 5.96 -1.78
CA ARG A 69 -14.74 5.59 -2.77
C ARG A 69 -13.63 4.78 -2.13
N ASP A 70 -12.85 4.08 -2.94
CA ASP A 70 -11.60 3.49 -2.49
C ASP A 70 -10.63 4.59 -2.03
N ILE A 71 -10.01 4.39 -0.87
CA ILE A 71 -9.04 5.32 -0.29
C ILE A 71 -7.67 4.69 -0.44
N TYR A 72 -6.85 5.26 -1.30
CA TYR A 72 -5.45 4.85 -1.48
C TYR A 72 -4.58 5.57 -0.46
N LEU A 73 -3.71 4.83 0.21
CA LEU A 73 -2.74 5.44 1.12
C LEU A 73 -1.72 6.24 0.31
N THR A 74 -1.35 7.41 0.83
CA THR A 74 -0.26 8.24 0.31
C THR A 74 1.13 7.74 0.75
N ALA A 75 1.21 6.52 1.26
CA ALA A 75 2.43 5.87 1.69
C ALA A 75 2.65 4.59 0.89
N GLY A 76 3.91 4.28 0.62
CA GLY A 76 4.32 3.08 -0.08
C GLY A 76 5.63 2.53 0.47
N VAL A 77 5.93 1.30 0.07
CA VAL A 77 7.17 0.61 0.39
C VAL A 77 7.89 0.36 -0.92
N GLU A 78 9.10 0.89 -1.03
CA GLU A 78 10.06 0.57 -2.07
C GLU A 78 10.93 -0.60 -1.59
N ARG A 79 10.88 -1.73 -2.30
CA ARG A 79 11.64 -2.92 -1.96
C ARG A 79 12.89 -2.99 -2.80
N LYS A 80 14.05 -2.97 -2.14
CA LYS A 80 15.32 -3.36 -2.76
C LYS A 80 15.59 -4.83 -2.49
N ASN A 81 16.00 -5.56 -3.53
CA ASN A 81 16.24 -6.99 -3.48
C ASN A 81 17.44 -7.39 -2.62
N GLY A 82 18.32 -6.42 -2.31
CA GLY A 82 19.53 -6.61 -1.53
C GLY A 82 20.38 -5.35 -1.48
N VAL A 83 21.50 -5.43 -0.74
CA VAL A 83 22.45 -4.33 -0.59
C VAL A 83 23.07 -3.95 -1.93
N ASP A 84 23.30 -4.92 -2.81
CA ASP A 84 23.90 -4.65 -4.12
C ASP A 84 23.01 -3.75 -5.00
N GLU A 85 21.69 -3.99 -5.02
CA GLU A 85 20.74 -3.13 -5.74
C GLU A 85 20.72 -1.71 -5.16
N LEU A 86 20.78 -1.59 -3.83
CA LEU A 86 20.86 -0.29 -3.17
C LEU A 86 22.16 0.45 -3.53
N VAL A 87 23.29 -0.26 -3.58
CA VAL A 87 24.58 0.32 -3.98
C VAL A 87 24.52 0.77 -5.45
N GLU A 88 23.89 -0.01 -6.32
CA GLU A 88 23.69 0.36 -7.73
C GLU A 88 22.78 1.59 -7.88
N SER A 89 21.68 1.68 -7.14
CA SER A 89 20.82 2.86 -7.19
C SER A 89 21.54 4.10 -6.68
N ILE A 90 22.34 4.02 -5.61
CA ILE A 90 23.13 5.15 -5.09
C ILE A 90 24.17 5.64 -6.11
N LYS A 91 24.77 4.73 -6.90
CA LYS A 91 25.70 5.11 -7.98
C LYS A 91 25.01 5.90 -9.09
N ASP A 92 23.73 5.64 -9.34
CA ASP A 92 22.88 6.39 -10.27
C ASP A 92 21.97 7.35 -9.49
N ARG A 93 22.51 8.52 -9.17
CA ARG A 93 21.83 9.53 -8.34
C ARG A 93 20.41 9.88 -8.82
N THR A 94 20.18 9.93 -10.14
CA THR A 94 18.86 10.24 -10.68
C THR A 94 17.87 9.11 -10.41
N ARG A 95 18.30 7.86 -10.53
CA ARG A 95 17.49 6.71 -10.15
C ARG A 95 17.18 6.71 -8.66
N PHE A 96 18.18 6.95 -7.81
CA PHE A 96 17.98 7.01 -6.35
C PHE A 96 17.00 8.11 -5.93
N GLU A 97 17.11 9.33 -6.50
CA GLU A 97 16.22 10.45 -6.19
C GLU A 97 14.79 10.23 -6.69
N ASN A 98 14.58 9.45 -7.75
CA ASN A 98 13.25 9.12 -8.26
C ASN A 98 12.56 7.97 -7.49
N GLU A 99 13.34 7.18 -6.75
CA GLU A 99 12.88 6.02 -5.96
C GLU A 99 12.70 6.36 -4.45
N LEU A 100 13.01 7.60 -4.03
CA LEU A 100 12.83 8.16 -2.67
C LEU A 100 11.56 9.04 -2.58
#